data_AF-A0A6A5RS92-F1
#
_entry.id   AF-A0A6A5RS92-F1
#
_cell.length_a   1.000
_cell.length_b   1.000
_cell.length_c   1.000
_cell.angle_alpha   90.00
_cell.angle_beta   90.00
_cell.angle_gamma   90.00
#
_symmetry.space_group_name_H-M   'P 1'
#
loop_
_entity.id
_entity.type
_entity.pdbx_description
1 polymer ?
#
loop_
_entity_poly.entity_id
_entity_poly.type
_entity_poly.pdbx_seq_one_letter_code
_entity_poly.pdbx_strand_id
1 'polypeptide(L)'
;MSEPIPESIPTSADPRSQRPTKRRALTPRAALAHDVEALFAKPDKAMSIASLTPTSLSAPPELVANVQGSSAGAGSGEFHVYKASRRREYERLRAMDDEVQREAAATDFLARRAAQEKRDAEKTERNRAKRAKALARKKGKKGGDGKEGAEDGVQTTKRKLVPNATSVFGAADGHDEQDPDTALVPNADELGLVIQDDD
;
A
#
# COMPACT_ATOMS: atom_id res chain seq x y z
N MET A 1 34.03 32.55 38.33
CA MET A 1 33.34 32.22 37.06
C MET A 1 34.43 32.16 36.00
N SER A 2 34.92 30.97 35.65
CA SER A 2 36.01 30.80 34.69
C SER A 2 35.52 31.08 33.28
N GLU A 3 36.26 31.91 32.55
CA GLU A 3 36.01 32.24 31.16
C GLU A 3 36.07 30.99 30.28
N PRO A 4 35.24 30.87 29.22
CA PRO A 4 35.30 29.75 28.29
C PRO A 4 36.56 29.88 27.42
N ILE A 5 37.62 29.21 27.85
CA ILE A 5 38.87 29.06 27.09
C ILE A 5 38.56 28.16 25.87
N PRO A 6 39.03 28.47 24.66
CA PRO A 6 38.72 27.69 23.44
C PRO A 6 39.15 26.22 23.50
N GLU A 7 40.04 25.84 24.43
CA GLU A 7 40.46 24.46 24.65
C GLU A 7 39.49 23.62 25.50
N SER A 8 38.47 24.23 26.12
CA SER A 8 37.48 23.52 26.95
C SER A 8 36.19 23.20 26.20
N ILE A 9 36.10 23.48 24.90
CA ILE A 9 34.96 23.05 24.09
C ILE A 9 35.12 21.55 23.86
N PRO A 10 34.16 20.71 24.29
CA PRO A 10 34.26 19.28 24.02
C PRO A 10 34.39 19.10 22.50
N THR A 11 35.33 18.26 22.06
CA THR A 11 35.63 18.04 20.63
C THR A 11 34.41 17.62 19.80
N SER A 12 33.32 17.19 20.43
CA SER A 12 32.02 16.95 19.78
C SER A 12 31.26 18.21 19.35
N ALA A 13 31.62 19.39 19.86
CA ALA A 13 30.98 20.67 19.60
C ALA A 13 31.88 21.64 18.79
N ASP A 14 33.10 21.22 18.42
CA ASP A 14 34.01 22.02 17.60
C ASP A 14 33.62 21.93 16.10
N PRO A 15 33.21 23.03 15.45
CA PRO A 15 32.85 23.06 14.03
C PRO A 15 34.03 22.79 13.08
N ARG A 16 35.28 22.87 13.56
CA ARG A 16 36.48 22.50 12.77
C ARG A 16 36.73 21.00 12.76
N SER A 17 36.14 20.25 13.70
CA SER A 17 36.27 18.81 13.76
C SER A 17 35.34 18.14 12.73
N GLN A 18 35.90 17.47 11.73
CA GLN A 18 35.13 16.71 10.73
C GLN A 18 34.70 15.34 11.25
N ARG A 19 34.46 15.20 12.56
CA ARG A 19 34.05 13.90 13.11
C ARG A 19 32.65 13.58 12.59
N PRO A 20 32.40 12.38 12.05
CA PRO A 20 31.07 11.99 11.62
C PRO A 20 30.12 12.04 12.83
N THR A 21 29.20 13.01 12.82
CA THR A 21 28.13 13.09 13.82
C THR A 21 27.21 11.90 13.61
N LYS A 22 26.82 11.20 14.70
CA LYS A 22 25.81 10.15 14.62
C LYS A 22 24.54 10.73 13.99
N ARG A 23 24.23 10.31 12.76
CA ARG A 23 22.99 10.71 12.07
C ARG A 23 21.84 10.19 12.93
N ARG A 24 21.06 11.12 13.50
CA ARG A 24 19.82 10.74 14.20
C ARG A 24 18.89 10.14 13.14
N ALA A 25 18.23 9.02 13.46
CA ALA A 25 17.17 8.52 12.60
C ALA A 25 16.04 9.55 12.64
N LEU A 26 15.88 10.34 11.57
CA LEU A 26 14.80 11.30 11.48
C LEU A 26 13.47 10.53 11.49
N THR A 27 12.56 10.93 12.36
CA THR A 27 11.17 10.44 12.29
C THR A 27 10.57 10.87 10.94
N PRO A 28 9.58 10.14 10.39
CA PRO A 28 8.96 10.53 9.12
C PRO A 28 8.40 11.96 9.17
N ARG A 29 7.89 12.38 10.33
CA ARG A 29 7.45 13.76 10.57
C ARG A 29 8.60 14.78 10.48
N ALA A 30 9.79 14.44 10.99
CA ALA A 30 10.94 15.34 10.92
C ALA A 30 11.46 15.49 9.48
N ALA A 31 11.43 14.42 8.68
CA ALA A 31 11.76 14.49 7.26
C ALA A 31 10.78 15.41 6.49
N LEU A 32 9.47 15.22 6.70
CA LEU A 32 8.45 16.10 6.10
C LEU A 32 8.59 17.55 6.55
N ALA A 33 8.89 17.80 7.83
CA ALA A 33 9.10 19.16 8.34
C ALA A 33 10.27 19.86 7.65
N HIS A 34 11.38 19.14 7.44
CA HIS A 34 12.53 19.65 6.70
C HIS A 34 12.18 19.96 5.24
N ASP A 35 11.43 19.09 4.56
CA ASP A 35 11.02 19.32 3.17
C ASP A 35 10.08 20.55 3.06
N VAL A 36 9.18 20.70 4.03
CA VAL A 36 8.29 21.85 4.13
C VAL A 36 9.07 23.14 4.40
N GLU A 37 10.04 23.11 5.31
CA GLU A 37 10.93 24.24 5.61
C GLU A 37 11.75 24.65 4.37
N ALA A 38 12.24 23.67 3.60
CA ALA A 38 12.95 23.90 2.34
C ALA A 38 12.05 24.52 1.25
N LEU A 39 10.77 24.13 1.18
CA LEU A 39 9.78 24.75 0.28
C LEU A 39 9.46 26.18 0.72
N PHE A 40 9.32 26.43 2.02
CA PHE A 40 9.03 27.77 2.56
C PHE A 40 10.21 28.74 2.47
N ALA A 41 11.44 28.26 2.31
CA ALA A 41 12.60 29.14 2.10
C ALA A 41 12.48 30.00 0.82
N LYS A 42 11.72 29.53 -0.19
CA LYS A 42 11.49 30.25 -1.47
C LYS A 42 10.05 30.07 -1.93
N PRO A 43 9.08 30.78 -1.32
CA PRO A 43 7.67 30.58 -1.60
C PRO A 43 7.26 31.03 -3.02
N ASP A 44 7.99 31.96 -3.63
CA ASP A 44 7.69 32.46 -4.99
C ASP A 44 8.11 31.51 -6.11
N LYS A 45 8.86 30.44 -5.79
CA LYS A 45 9.32 29.47 -6.79
C LYS A 45 8.16 28.57 -7.22
N ALA A 46 7.79 28.63 -8.49
CA ALA A 46 6.81 27.70 -9.06
C ALA A 46 7.23 26.24 -8.83
N MET A 47 6.34 25.46 -8.20
CA MET A 47 6.56 24.04 -7.95
C MET A 47 6.18 23.23 -9.20
N SER A 48 7.12 22.41 -9.69
CA SER A 48 6.82 21.42 -10.72
C SER A 48 6.19 20.21 -10.05
N ILE A 49 4.88 20.04 -10.20
CA ILE A 49 4.23 18.76 -9.93
C ILE A 49 4.60 17.86 -11.11
N ALA A 50 5.43 16.85 -10.86
CA ALA A 50 5.84 15.92 -11.90
C ALA A 50 4.60 15.28 -12.55
N SER A 51 4.33 15.64 -13.81
CA SER A 51 3.35 14.94 -14.63
C SER A 51 3.98 13.61 -15.04
N LEU A 52 3.31 12.49 -14.77
CA LEU A 52 3.77 11.19 -15.26
C LEU A 52 3.66 11.19 -16.78
N THR A 53 4.77 11.39 -17.47
CA THR A 53 4.85 11.14 -18.91
C THR A 53 4.99 9.64 -19.12
N PRO A 54 4.16 9.02 -19.97
CA PRO A 54 4.33 7.61 -20.28
C PRO A 54 5.70 7.41 -20.95
N THR A 55 6.44 6.39 -20.50
CA THR A 55 7.69 5.99 -21.15
C THR A 55 7.35 5.27 -22.45
N SER A 56 7.21 6.01 -23.54
CA SER A 56 7.00 5.44 -24.88
C SER A 56 8.33 5.18 -25.58
N LEU A 57 8.38 4.14 -26.41
CA LEU A 57 9.52 3.90 -27.28
C LEU A 57 9.56 4.97 -28.39
N SER A 58 10.76 5.38 -28.79
CA SER A 58 10.93 6.30 -29.91
C SER A 58 10.39 5.68 -31.19
N ALA A 59 9.61 6.45 -31.95
CA ALA A 59 9.19 6.03 -33.28
C ALA A 59 10.41 5.69 -34.15
N PRO A 60 10.33 4.65 -35.00
CA PRO A 60 11.38 4.36 -35.96
C PRO A 60 11.52 5.54 -36.95
N PRO A 61 12.75 5.92 -37.35
CA PRO A 61 12.95 6.98 -38.33
C PRO A 61 12.36 6.57 -39.68
N GLU A 62 11.68 7.50 -40.36
CA GLU A 62 11.03 7.22 -41.65
C GLU A 62 12.02 6.96 -42.79
N LEU A 63 13.13 7.70 -42.81
CA LEU A 63 14.15 7.60 -43.86
C LEU A 63 15.50 7.30 -43.24
N VAL A 64 16.12 6.20 -43.68
CA VAL A 64 17.51 5.89 -43.36
C VAL A 64 18.37 6.32 -44.55
N ALA A 65 19.12 7.41 -44.40
CA ALA A 65 19.92 7.99 -45.49
C ALA A 65 21.18 7.17 -45.82
N ASN A 66 21.62 6.29 -44.92
CA ASN A 66 22.93 5.61 -44.99
C ASN A 66 22.83 4.16 -45.50
N VAL A 67 21.87 3.86 -46.37
CA VAL A 67 21.68 2.49 -46.89
C VAL A 67 22.68 2.23 -48.01
N GLN A 68 23.65 1.35 -47.73
CA GLN A 68 24.59 0.85 -48.72
C GLN A 68 23.89 -0.13 -49.68
N GLY A 69 24.33 -0.20 -50.94
CA GLY A 69 23.67 -0.98 -51.99
C GLY A 69 23.52 -2.48 -51.66
N SER A 70 22.47 -3.11 -52.19
CA SER A 70 22.04 -4.48 -51.80
C SER A 70 23.06 -5.59 -52.09
N SER A 71 24.00 -5.37 -53.00
CA SER A 71 25.08 -6.31 -53.33
C SER A 71 26.41 -5.98 -52.65
N ALA A 72 26.46 -4.91 -51.86
CA ALA A 72 27.69 -4.50 -51.22
C ALA A 72 28.00 -5.40 -50.01
N GLY A 73 29.28 -5.67 -49.76
CA GLY A 73 29.71 -6.55 -48.67
C GLY A 73 29.47 -5.95 -47.28
N ALA A 74 29.54 -6.79 -46.24
CA ALA A 74 29.39 -6.36 -44.85
C ALA A 74 30.52 -5.40 -44.44
N GLY A 75 30.15 -4.17 -44.09
CA GLY A 75 31.07 -3.19 -43.51
C GLY A 75 31.37 -3.45 -42.03
N SER A 76 32.44 -2.86 -41.50
CA SER A 76 32.84 -3.01 -40.09
C SER A 76 31.81 -2.44 -39.09
N GLY A 77 30.98 -1.49 -39.52
CA GLY A 77 29.91 -0.89 -38.71
C GLY A 77 28.59 -1.66 -38.71
N GLU A 78 28.40 -2.62 -39.63
CA GLU A 78 27.11 -3.28 -39.85
C GLU A 78 26.68 -4.10 -38.62
N PHE A 79 27.64 -4.72 -37.93
CA PHE A 79 27.37 -5.44 -36.69
C PHE A 79 26.73 -4.54 -35.62
N HIS A 80 27.20 -3.30 -35.47
CA HIS A 80 26.65 -2.39 -34.47
C HIS A 80 25.27 -1.85 -34.88
N VAL A 81 25.05 -1.62 -36.17
CA VAL A 81 23.72 -1.28 -36.71
C VAL A 81 22.73 -2.39 -36.39
N TYR A 82 23.08 -3.65 -36.67
CA TYR A 82 22.26 -4.81 -36.33
C TYR A 82 21.99 -4.94 -34.83
N LYS A 83 23.04 -4.78 -34.00
CA LYS A 83 22.90 -4.86 -32.53
C LYS A 83 21.93 -3.80 -32.01
N ALA A 84 22.00 -2.58 -32.53
CA ALA A 84 21.11 -1.49 -32.15
C ALA A 84 19.67 -1.72 -32.64
N SER A 85 19.49 -2.15 -33.90
CA SER A 85 18.17 -2.42 -34.46
C SER A 85 17.48 -3.60 -33.76
N ARG A 86 18.19 -4.71 -33.52
CA ARG A 86 17.67 -5.86 -32.79
C ARG A 86 17.25 -5.49 -31.36
N ARG A 87 18.05 -4.68 -30.67
CA ARG A 87 17.71 -4.22 -29.32
C ARG A 87 16.43 -3.37 -29.31
N ARG A 88 16.33 -2.40 -30.23
CA ARG A 88 15.12 -1.58 -30.38
C ARG A 88 13.88 -2.43 -30.69
N GLU A 89 14.04 -3.45 -31.52
CA GLU A 89 12.94 -4.34 -31.89
C GLU A 89 12.48 -5.22 -30.73
N TYR A 90 13.40 -5.77 -29.92
CA TYR A 90 13.03 -6.51 -28.72
C TYR A 90 12.37 -5.63 -27.67
N GLU A 91 12.87 -4.40 -27.49
CA GLU A 91 12.22 -3.43 -26.61
C GLU A 91 10.81 -3.11 -27.11
N ARG A 92 10.61 -2.98 -28.42
CA ARG A 92 9.30 -2.78 -29.07
C ARG A 92 8.33 -3.93 -28.85
N LEU A 93 8.74 -5.16 -29.14
CA LEU A 93 7.90 -6.33 -28.96
C LEU A 93 7.52 -6.50 -27.48
N ARG A 94 8.50 -6.33 -26.57
CA ARG A 94 8.26 -6.41 -25.13
C ARG A 94 7.27 -5.35 -24.65
N ALA A 95 7.38 -4.10 -25.11
CA ALA A 95 6.44 -3.06 -24.72
C ALA A 95 5.01 -3.38 -25.18
N MET A 96 4.85 -3.88 -26.41
CA MET A 96 3.54 -4.31 -26.92
C MET A 96 2.96 -5.47 -26.11
N ASP A 97 3.78 -6.48 -25.79
CA ASP A 97 3.34 -7.62 -24.97
C ASP A 97 2.95 -7.18 -23.56
N ASP A 98 3.75 -6.31 -22.92
CA ASP A 98 3.48 -5.76 -21.60
C ASP A 98 2.19 -4.91 -21.59
N GLU A 99 1.94 -4.13 -22.64
CA GLU A 99 0.70 -3.34 -22.82
C GLU A 99 -0.53 -4.25 -22.91
N VAL A 100 -0.48 -5.26 -23.79
CA VAL A 100 -1.59 -6.23 -23.94
C VAL A 100 -1.88 -6.97 -22.64
N GLN A 101 -0.84 -7.39 -21.91
CA GLN A 101 -1.01 -8.04 -20.60
C GLN A 101 -1.64 -7.10 -19.57
N ARG A 102 -1.22 -5.82 -19.53
CA ARG A 102 -1.78 -4.82 -18.62
C ARG A 102 -3.24 -4.52 -18.94
N GLU A 103 -3.58 -4.39 -20.22
CA GLU A 103 -4.95 -4.16 -20.66
C GLU A 103 -5.86 -5.32 -20.26
N ALA A 104 -5.46 -6.56 -20.56
CA ALA A 104 -6.22 -7.75 -20.16
C ALA A 104 -6.40 -7.85 -18.64
N ALA A 105 -5.32 -7.62 -17.86
CA ALA A 105 -5.39 -7.62 -16.41
C ALA A 105 -6.31 -6.49 -15.88
N ALA A 106 -6.28 -5.31 -16.49
CA ALA A 106 -7.15 -4.19 -16.11
C ALA A 106 -8.62 -4.49 -16.43
N THR A 107 -8.92 -5.05 -17.60
CA THR A 107 -10.29 -5.43 -17.97
C THR A 107 -10.85 -6.49 -17.01
N ASP A 108 -10.04 -7.49 -16.66
CA ASP A 108 -10.43 -8.55 -15.74
C ASP A 108 -10.67 -8.01 -14.33
N PHE A 109 -9.79 -7.12 -13.87
CA PHE A 109 -9.93 -6.45 -12.58
C PHE A 109 -11.21 -5.62 -12.50
N LEU A 110 -11.49 -4.81 -13.54
CA LEU A 110 -12.70 -3.99 -13.59
C LEU A 110 -13.97 -4.86 -13.64
N ALA A 111 -13.95 -5.96 -14.40
CA ALA A 111 -15.06 -6.92 -14.44
C ALA A 111 -15.31 -7.58 -13.08
N ARG A 112 -14.25 -8.05 -12.40
CA ARG A 112 -14.34 -8.63 -11.06
C ARG A 112 -14.85 -7.63 -10.03
N ARG A 113 -14.34 -6.39 -10.06
CA ARG A 113 -14.78 -5.31 -9.18
C ARG A 113 -16.25 -4.99 -9.37
N ALA A 114 -16.70 -4.84 -10.62
CA ALA A 114 -18.10 -4.56 -10.93
C ALA A 114 -19.03 -5.71 -10.50
N ALA A 115 -18.61 -6.97 -10.68
CA ALA A 115 -19.37 -8.12 -10.20
C ALA A 115 -19.50 -8.15 -8.67
N GLN A 116 -18.42 -7.83 -7.96
CA GLN A 116 -18.42 -7.76 -6.50
C GLN A 116 -19.31 -6.62 -5.99
N GLU A 117 -19.19 -5.43 -6.59
CA GLU A 117 -20.02 -4.27 -6.25
C GLU A 117 -21.51 -4.54 -6.46
N LYS A 118 -21.88 -5.22 -7.55
CA LYS A 118 -23.28 -5.66 -7.79
C LYS A 118 -23.78 -6.62 -6.71
N ARG A 119 -22.98 -7.64 -6.35
CA ARG A 119 -23.34 -8.59 -5.29
C ARG A 119 -23.54 -7.90 -3.94
N ASP A 120 -22.69 -6.93 -3.63
CA ASP A 120 -22.77 -6.17 -2.38
C ASP A 120 -23.95 -5.19 -2.40
N ALA A 121 -24.23 -4.55 -3.55
CA ALA A 121 -25.42 -3.73 -3.75
C ALA A 121 -26.71 -4.54 -3.56
N GLU A 122 -26.84 -5.71 -4.19
CA GLU A 122 -28.02 -6.59 -4.04
C GLU A 122 -28.24 -7.01 -2.58
N LYS A 123 -27.16 -7.40 -1.87
CA LYS A 123 -27.23 -7.75 -0.45
C LYS A 123 -27.66 -6.57 0.41
N THR A 124 -27.07 -5.39 0.17
CA THR A 124 -27.39 -4.17 0.93
C THR A 124 -28.80 -3.68 0.67
N GLU A 125 -29.29 -3.74 -0.57
CA GLU A 125 -30.66 -3.41 -0.95
C GLU A 125 -31.67 -4.36 -0.34
N ARG A 126 -31.42 -5.68 -0.41
CA ARG A 126 -32.28 -6.68 0.24
C ARG A 126 -32.40 -6.43 1.74
N ASN A 127 -31.28 -6.10 2.40
CA ASN A 127 -31.27 -5.77 3.82
C ASN A 127 -31.95 -4.43 4.12
N ARG A 128 -31.75 -3.41 3.29
CA ARG A 128 -32.41 -2.10 3.39
C ARG A 128 -33.93 -2.26 3.24
N ALA A 129 -34.40 -3.04 2.27
CA ALA A 129 -35.81 -3.34 2.05
C ALA A 129 -36.43 -4.09 3.25
N LYS A 130 -35.72 -5.07 3.83
CA LYS A 130 -36.15 -5.74 5.07
C LYS A 130 -36.31 -4.75 6.23
N ARG A 131 -35.33 -3.85 6.44
CA ARG A 131 -35.39 -2.82 7.49
C ARG A 131 -36.53 -1.81 7.24
N ALA A 132 -36.72 -1.37 6.00
CA ALA A 132 -37.79 -0.45 5.63
C ALA A 132 -39.18 -1.05 5.89
N LYS A 133 -39.40 -2.32 5.50
CA LYS A 133 -40.64 -3.05 5.81
C LYS A 133 -40.88 -3.18 7.31
N ALA A 134 -39.83 -3.49 8.10
CA ALA A 134 -39.94 -3.58 9.55
C ALA A 134 -40.27 -2.22 10.20
N LEU A 135 -39.67 -1.12 9.72
CA LEU A 135 -39.97 0.24 10.17
C LEU A 135 -41.41 0.66 9.84
N ALA A 136 -41.89 0.35 8.64
CA ALA A 136 -43.27 0.62 8.23
C ALA A 136 -44.28 -0.11 9.12
N ARG A 137 -44.05 -1.40 9.42
CA ARG A 137 -44.89 -2.19 10.36
C ARG A 137 -44.92 -1.58 11.77
N LYS A 138 -43.76 -1.12 12.28
CA LYS A 138 -43.68 -0.47 13.59
C LYS A 138 -44.39 0.88 13.62
N LYS A 139 -44.29 1.68 12.55
CA LYS A 139 -45.02 2.96 12.43
C LYS A 139 -46.53 2.73 12.36
N GLY A 140 -46.99 1.73 11.60
CA GLY A 140 -48.41 1.35 11.55
C GLY A 140 -48.97 0.92 12.90
N LYS A 141 -48.23 0.11 13.66
CA LYS A 141 -48.60 -0.27 15.05
C LYS A 141 -48.58 0.89 16.06
N LYS A 142 -47.89 1.99 15.77
CA LYS A 142 -47.82 3.17 16.67
C LYS A 142 -48.85 4.26 16.31
N GLY A 143 -49.48 4.15 15.13
CA GLY A 143 -50.55 5.06 14.67
C GLY A 143 -51.95 4.47 14.71
N GLY A 144 -52.10 3.16 14.97
CA GLY A 144 -53.37 2.47 15.12
C GLY A 144 -53.57 1.97 16.55
N ASP A 145 -54.31 2.78 17.30
CA ASP A 145 -55.07 2.50 18.52
C ASP A 145 -54.39 1.89 19.76
N GLY A 146 -54.62 2.57 20.88
CA GLY A 146 -54.64 1.93 22.18
C GLY A 146 -55.83 0.99 22.24
N LYS A 147 -55.60 -0.32 22.10
CA LYS A 147 -56.44 -1.32 22.74
C LYS A 147 -55.67 -2.65 22.87
N GLU A 148 -55.40 -2.94 24.13
CA GLU A 148 -55.22 -4.21 24.84
C GLU A 148 -55.03 -5.52 24.03
N GLY A 149 -53.96 -6.23 24.41
CA GLY A 149 -54.02 -7.65 24.75
C GLY A 149 -53.91 -8.67 23.61
N ALA A 150 -52.73 -9.28 23.47
CA ALA A 150 -52.58 -10.73 23.30
C ALA A 150 -51.10 -11.09 23.24
N GLU A 151 -50.68 -11.80 24.27
CA GLU A 151 -49.38 -12.40 24.46
C GLU A 151 -49.27 -13.62 23.56
N ASP A 152 -48.22 -13.71 22.73
CA ASP A 152 -47.69 -15.02 22.36
C ASP A 152 -46.17 -14.91 22.14
N GLY A 153 -45.45 -15.67 22.94
CA GLY A 153 -44.02 -15.56 23.15
C GLY A 153 -43.23 -16.41 22.19
N VAL A 154 -42.40 -15.78 21.36
CA VAL A 154 -41.22 -16.44 20.77
C VAL A 154 -40.00 -15.63 21.17
N GLN A 155 -39.38 -16.08 22.26
CA GLN A 155 -38.09 -15.59 22.75
C GLN A 155 -37.01 -15.93 21.71
N THR A 156 -36.61 -14.95 20.91
CA THR A 156 -35.30 -14.98 20.24
C THR A 156 -34.37 -14.09 21.05
N THR A 157 -33.59 -14.74 21.91
CA THR A 157 -32.60 -14.11 22.76
C THR A 157 -31.61 -13.32 21.90
N LYS A 158 -31.62 -11.99 22.06
CA LYS A 158 -30.59 -11.12 21.49
C LYS A 158 -29.29 -11.42 22.24
N ARG A 159 -28.44 -12.29 21.69
CA ARG A 159 -27.06 -12.43 22.14
C ARG A 159 -26.33 -11.13 21.81
N LYS A 160 -26.11 -10.31 22.83
CA LYS A 160 -25.19 -9.17 22.78
C LYS A 160 -23.78 -9.77 22.81
N LEU A 161 -23.05 -9.65 21.71
CA LEU A 161 -21.64 -10.01 21.66
C LEU A 161 -20.89 -9.08 22.63
N VAL A 162 -20.35 -9.67 23.69
CA VAL A 162 -19.32 -9.05 24.52
C VAL A 162 -18.03 -9.82 24.20
N PRO A 163 -16.90 -9.14 23.94
CA PRO A 163 -15.64 -9.85 23.72
C PRO A 163 -15.24 -10.57 25.02
N ASN A 164 -15.12 -11.89 24.95
CA ASN A 164 -14.64 -12.70 26.08
C ASN A 164 -13.13 -12.52 26.20
N ALA A 165 -12.69 -11.57 27.02
CA ALA A 165 -11.35 -11.57 27.58
C ALA A 165 -11.37 -12.53 28.78
N THR A 166 -10.44 -13.47 28.82
CA THR A 166 -10.24 -14.51 29.86
C THR A 166 -11.02 -15.81 29.65
N SER A 167 -10.46 -16.70 28.82
CA SER A 167 -10.55 -18.14 29.04
C SER A 167 -9.14 -18.70 29.11
N VAL A 168 -8.58 -18.67 30.32
CA VAL A 168 -7.36 -19.42 30.67
C VAL A 168 -7.83 -20.75 31.23
N PHE A 169 -7.70 -21.81 30.43
CA PHE A 169 -7.77 -23.22 30.81
C PHE A 169 -6.45 -23.83 30.29
N GLY A 170 -5.62 -24.57 31.03
CA GLY A 170 -5.62 -24.99 32.42
C GLY A 170 -4.25 -25.62 32.75
N ALA A 171 -3.94 -25.73 34.05
CA ALA A 171 -2.90 -26.59 34.61
C ALA A 171 -3.22 -28.07 34.28
N ALA A 172 -2.32 -29.07 34.23
CA ALA A 172 -0.95 -29.25 34.69
C ALA A 172 -0.35 -30.44 33.91
N ASP A 173 0.98 -30.47 33.69
CA ASP A 173 1.85 -31.59 34.10
C ASP A 173 3.31 -31.23 33.80
N GLY A 174 4.18 -31.46 34.79
CA GLY A 174 5.56 -31.02 34.80
C GLY A 174 6.54 -32.03 34.23
N HIS A 175 7.65 -31.50 33.69
CA HIS A 175 8.97 -32.09 33.90
C HIS A 175 10.06 -31.02 33.80
N ASP A 176 11.04 -31.20 34.67
CA ASP A 176 12.20 -30.39 35.04
C ASP A 176 13.16 -30.06 33.88
N GLU A 177 13.85 -28.92 33.98
CA GLU A 177 15.31 -28.71 33.79
C GLU A 177 15.62 -27.19 33.68
N GLN A 178 16.66 -26.79 34.39
CA GLN A 178 17.08 -25.41 34.67
C GLN A 178 18.03 -24.90 33.58
N ASP A 179 17.92 -23.63 33.17
CA ASP A 179 19.05 -22.81 32.71
C ASP A 179 18.68 -21.31 32.76
N PRO A 180 19.40 -20.45 33.52
CA PRO A 180 19.08 -19.04 33.65
C PRO A 180 20.05 -18.18 32.86
N ASP A 181 19.74 -17.84 31.61
CA ASP A 181 20.33 -16.68 30.93
C ASP A 181 19.65 -16.43 29.58
N THR A 182 18.75 -15.44 29.53
CA THR A 182 18.47 -14.54 28.39
C THR A 182 17.20 -13.74 28.66
N ALA A 183 17.35 -12.58 29.31
CA ALA A 183 16.30 -11.56 29.35
C ALA A 183 16.17 -10.92 27.95
N LEU A 184 15.29 -11.46 27.11
CA LEU A 184 14.87 -10.87 25.85
C LEU A 184 13.43 -10.38 25.98
N VAL A 185 13.28 -9.06 25.85
CA VAL A 185 12.03 -8.31 25.78
C VAL A 185 11.14 -8.89 24.65
N PRO A 186 9.90 -9.33 24.90
CA PRO A 186 9.00 -9.70 23.82
C PRO A 186 8.44 -8.43 23.19
N ASN A 187 9.00 -8.04 22.04
CA ASN A 187 8.30 -7.16 21.10
C ASN A 187 7.12 -7.95 20.54
N ALA A 188 5.95 -7.74 21.14
CA ALA A 188 4.68 -8.06 20.51
C ALA A 188 4.48 -7.04 19.40
N ASP A 189 4.66 -7.46 18.14
CA ASP A 189 3.94 -6.98 16.97
C ASP A 189 4.49 -7.73 15.74
N GLU A 190 3.62 -8.52 15.10
CA GLU A 190 3.62 -8.99 13.70
C GLU A 190 3.05 -10.42 13.60
N LEU A 191 1.74 -10.56 13.90
CA LEU A 191 0.98 -11.72 13.45
C LEU A 191 0.48 -11.45 12.03
N GLY A 192 1.20 -11.99 11.04
CA GLY A 192 0.76 -12.03 9.65
C GLY A 192 -0.49 -12.90 9.48
N LEU A 193 -1.44 -12.42 8.68
CA LEU A 193 -2.63 -13.18 8.30
C LEU A 193 -2.23 -14.34 7.37
N VAL A 194 -2.22 -15.57 7.87
CA VAL A 194 -2.10 -16.77 7.02
C VAL A 194 -3.51 -17.17 6.61
N ILE A 195 -3.86 -16.95 5.34
CA ILE A 195 -5.10 -17.45 4.73
C ILE A 195 -4.79 -18.86 4.23
N GLN A 196 -5.37 -19.89 4.85
CA GLN A 196 -5.43 -21.23 4.29
C GLN A 196 -6.63 -21.29 3.34
N ASP A 197 -6.35 -21.49 2.05
CA ASP A 197 -7.34 -21.90 1.06
C ASP A 197 -7.53 -23.42 1.23
N ASP A 198 -8.69 -23.84 1.75
CA ASP A 198 -9.10 -25.25 1.78
C ASP A 198 -9.72 -25.63 0.42
N ASP A 199 -9.17 -26.69 -0.20
CA ASP A 199 -9.81 -27.50 -1.25
C ASP A 199 -10.88 -28.44 -0.66
#